data_AF-A0A0D3JUC3-F1
#
_entry.id   AF-A0A0D3JUC3-F1
#
_cell.length_a   1.000
_cell.length_b   1.000
_cell.length_c   1.000
_cell.angle_alpha   90.00
_cell.angle_beta   90.00
_cell.angle_gamma   90.00
#
_symmetry.space_group_name_H-M   'P 1'
#
loop_
_entity.id
_entity.type
_entity.pdbx_description
1 polymer ?
#
loop_
_entity_poly.entity_id
_entity_poly.type
_entity_poly.pdbx_seq_one_letter_code
_entity_poly.pdbx_strand_id
1 'polypeptide(L)'
;MSHRTAIASYLGVGTAFALYTLDEVLDLRQWRVACHRVSAPNLKSPVALSLSARTRPPPIGAMDWPAGRVLLQLALEGDGTTALSPIPARGATVLEIGSGIGTAAIGLALALQAERAEEHGAAEASSASSAPTAIVATDICSDSLANLAANALSHGLRVAGEGEQPPDGSIGVARWDASAADAARSLPLVAPSRLTHVLGADVVYSGGAAGVGEECGGEFVATLRALLEAQPQLQADDAASARPSLRLPRA
;
A
#
# COMPACT_ATOMS: atom_id res chain seq x y z
N MET A 1 -41.31 -10.49 -22.93
CA MET A 1 -39.86 -10.15 -23.00
C MET A 1 -39.44 -10.19 -24.45
N SER A 2 -38.88 -9.09 -24.96
CA SER A 2 -38.67 -8.83 -26.39
C SER A 2 -37.36 -9.44 -26.90
N HIS A 3 -37.40 -10.10 -28.07
CA HIS A 3 -36.23 -10.66 -28.77
C HIS A 3 -35.05 -9.68 -28.96
N ARG A 4 -35.30 -8.36 -28.87
CA ARG A 4 -34.26 -7.32 -28.96
C ARG A 4 -33.31 -7.30 -27.76
N THR A 5 -33.75 -7.69 -26.58
CA THR A 5 -32.91 -7.71 -25.37
C THR A 5 -31.89 -8.85 -25.40
N ALA A 6 -32.27 -10.01 -25.95
CA ALA A 6 -31.37 -11.16 -26.07
C ALA A 6 -30.21 -10.90 -27.05
N ILE A 7 -30.47 -10.27 -28.21
CA ILE A 7 -29.44 -9.99 -29.22
C ILE A 7 -28.39 -9.00 -28.71
N ALA A 8 -28.81 -7.98 -27.94
CA ALA A 8 -27.90 -7.03 -27.32
C ALA A 8 -26.98 -7.71 -26.29
N SER A 9 -27.49 -8.66 -25.52
CA SER A 9 -26.70 -9.45 -24.57
C SER A 9 -25.69 -10.37 -25.28
N TYR A 10 -26.06 -11.02 -26.38
CA TYR A 10 -25.13 -11.87 -27.15
C TYR A 10 -24.02 -11.07 -27.84
N LEU A 11 -24.33 -9.89 -28.39
CA LEU A 11 -23.31 -9.00 -28.95
C LEU A 11 -22.37 -8.44 -27.87
N GLY A 12 -22.91 -8.11 -26.69
CA GLY A 12 -22.11 -7.65 -25.54
C GLY A 12 -21.16 -8.72 -25.02
N VAL A 13 -21.63 -9.96 -24.84
CA VAL A 13 -20.80 -11.09 -24.40
C VAL A 13 -19.77 -11.47 -25.47
N GLY A 14 -20.15 -11.48 -26.75
CA GLY A 14 -19.22 -11.77 -27.85
C GLY A 14 -18.11 -10.72 -27.97
N THR A 15 -18.43 -9.44 -27.77
CA THR A 15 -17.44 -8.35 -27.80
C THR A 15 -16.53 -8.38 -26.58
N ALA A 16 -17.07 -8.62 -25.39
CA ALA A 16 -16.27 -8.76 -24.18
C ALA A 16 -15.33 -9.98 -24.26
N PHE A 17 -15.82 -11.11 -24.79
CA PHE A 17 -15.00 -12.29 -25.02
C PHE A 17 -13.90 -12.02 -26.05
N ALA A 18 -14.21 -11.38 -27.18
CA ALA A 18 -13.24 -11.01 -28.21
C ALA A 18 -12.17 -10.05 -27.68
N LEU A 19 -12.55 -9.06 -26.87
CA LEU A 19 -11.59 -8.17 -26.20
C LEU A 19 -10.71 -8.93 -25.21
N TYR A 20 -11.29 -9.85 -24.43
CA TYR A 20 -10.52 -10.70 -23.52
C TYR A 20 -9.53 -11.61 -24.28
N THR A 21 -9.95 -12.23 -25.38
CA THR A 21 -9.06 -13.06 -26.20
C THR A 21 -8.01 -12.22 -26.92
N LEU A 22 -8.33 -11.03 -27.40
CA LEU A 22 -7.35 -10.09 -27.95
C LEU A 22 -6.31 -9.69 -26.90
N ASP A 23 -6.74 -9.48 -25.65
CA ASP A 23 -5.84 -9.13 -24.54
C ASP A 23 -4.88 -10.28 -24.20
N GLU A 24 -5.35 -11.54 -24.23
CA GLU A 24 -4.53 -12.74 -24.06
C GLU A 24 -3.60 -12.99 -25.27
N VAL A 25 -4.10 -12.85 -26.49
CA VAL A 25 -3.34 -13.10 -27.73
C VAL A 25 -2.25 -12.04 -27.95
N LEU A 26 -2.53 -10.79 -27.58
CA LEU A 26 -1.57 -9.69 -27.65
C LEU A 26 -0.67 -9.60 -26.41
N ASP A 27 -0.86 -10.49 -25.42
CA ASP A 27 -0.09 -10.57 -24.18
C ASP A 27 0.06 -9.20 -23.48
N LEU A 28 -1.02 -8.40 -23.47
CA LEU A 28 -0.93 -7.03 -22.97
C LEU A 28 -0.92 -6.95 -21.43
N ARG A 29 -1.16 -8.09 -20.76
CA ARG A 29 -1.15 -8.25 -19.30
C ARG A 29 0.09 -9.01 -18.79
N GLN A 30 1.22 -8.79 -19.44
CA GLN A 30 2.52 -9.33 -19.05
C GLN A 30 2.89 -8.97 -17.61
N TRP A 31 3.57 -9.91 -16.97
CA TRP A 31 4.33 -9.64 -15.76
C TRP A 31 5.65 -9.00 -16.14
N ARG A 32 5.99 -7.92 -15.44
CA ARG A 32 7.28 -7.24 -15.54
C ARG A 32 7.87 -7.03 -14.16
N VAL A 33 9.16 -6.76 -14.11
CA VAL A 33 9.81 -6.28 -12.90
C VAL A 33 9.79 -4.76 -12.90
N ALA A 34 9.07 -4.18 -11.94
CA ALA A 34 9.15 -2.77 -11.61
C ALA A 34 10.35 -2.55 -10.67
N CYS A 35 11.29 -1.71 -11.10
CA CYS A 35 12.48 -1.40 -10.33
C CYS A 35 12.36 -0.01 -9.71
N HIS A 36 12.48 0.08 -8.40
CA HIS A 36 12.50 1.35 -7.68
C HIS A 36 13.80 1.50 -6.92
N ARG A 37 14.28 2.75 -6.87
CA ARG A 37 15.36 3.16 -5.99
C ARG A 37 14.92 4.41 -5.25
N VAL A 38 14.89 4.32 -3.93
CA VAL A 38 14.45 5.40 -3.04
C VAL A 38 15.59 5.73 -2.09
N SER A 39 15.94 7.01 -2.03
CA SER A 39 16.93 7.54 -1.10
C SER A 39 16.20 8.50 -0.18
N ALA A 40 16.58 8.53 1.10
CA ALA A 40 16.07 9.50 2.07
C ALA A 40 17.22 9.94 2.99
N PRO A 41 17.17 11.15 3.59
CA PRO A 41 18.27 11.67 4.40
C PRO A 41 18.64 10.81 5.62
N ASN A 42 17.67 10.08 6.16
CA ASN A 42 17.85 9.13 7.27
C ASN A 42 18.42 7.78 6.83
N LEU A 43 18.38 7.46 5.53
CA LEU A 43 18.92 6.21 5.01
C LEU A 43 20.40 6.33 4.67
N LYS A 44 21.23 5.44 5.25
CA LYS A 44 22.66 5.35 4.87
C LYS A 44 22.86 4.82 3.46
N SER A 45 21.98 3.95 3.00
CA SER A 45 21.98 3.40 1.65
C SER A 45 20.57 3.48 1.04
N PRO A 46 20.44 3.76 -0.26
CA PRO A 46 19.14 3.75 -0.92
C PRO A 46 18.47 2.38 -0.83
N VAL A 47 17.15 2.36 -0.58
CA VAL A 47 16.33 1.16 -0.72
C VAL A 47 16.18 0.87 -2.21
N ALA A 48 16.50 -0.37 -2.60
CA ALA A 48 16.29 -0.88 -3.95
C ALA A 48 15.20 -1.97 -3.91
N LEU A 49 14.22 -1.84 -4.80
CA LEU A 49 13.09 -2.75 -4.93
C LEU A 49 13.01 -3.28 -6.35
N SER A 50 12.75 -4.57 -6.49
CA SER A 50 12.47 -5.26 -7.75
C SER A 50 11.17 -6.06 -7.59
N LEU A 51 10.05 -5.45 -7.97
CA LEU A 51 8.72 -5.98 -7.68
C LEU A 51 8.08 -6.55 -8.95
N SER A 52 7.52 -7.75 -8.85
CA SER A 52 6.66 -8.29 -9.89
C SER A 52 5.37 -7.47 -9.97
N ALA A 53 5.06 -6.96 -11.16
CA ALA A 53 3.90 -6.14 -11.44
C ALA A 53 3.33 -6.45 -12.83
N ARG A 54 2.02 -6.26 -13.00
CA ARG A 54 1.36 -6.34 -14.31
C ARG A 54 1.53 -5.03 -15.07
N THR A 55 1.61 -5.14 -16.39
CA THR A 55 1.60 -4.01 -17.32
C THR A 55 0.24 -3.33 -17.44
N ARG A 56 -0.85 -4.08 -17.21
CA ARG A 56 -2.24 -3.63 -17.33
C ARG A 56 -3.15 -4.37 -16.34
N PRO A 57 -4.29 -3.78 -15.92
CA PRO A 57 -5.27 -4.48 -15.09
C PRO A 57 -6.04 -5.52 -15.93
N PRO A 58 -6.78 -6.44 -15.29
CA PRO A 58 -6.83 -6.75 -13.85
C PRO A 58 -5.74 -7.74 -13.38
N PRO A 59 -5.53 -7.89 -12.05
CA PRO A 59 -6.11 -7.07 -11.00
C PRO A 59 -5.41 -5.71 -10.93
N ILE A 60 -6.17 -4.66 -10.59
CA ILE A 60 -5.69 -3.27 -10.59
C ILE A 60 -4.56 -3.05 -9.57
N GLY A 61 -4.64 -3.73 -8.41
CA GLY A 61 -3.61 -3.68 -7.38
C GLY A 61 -2.32 -4.42 -7.77
N ALA A 62 -2.29 -5.23 -8.83
CA ALA A 62 -1.04 -5.84 -9.28
C ALA A 62 -0.22 -4.95 -10.21
N MET A 63 -0.64 -3.71 -10.49
CA MET A 63 0.16 -2.78 -11.28
C MET A 63 1.11 -1.95 -10.41
N ASP A 64 2.20 -1.52 -11.04
CA ASP A 64 3.10 -0.52 -10.46
C ASP A 64 2.52 0.89 -10.65
N TRP A 65 2.05 1.46 -9.55
CA TRP A 65 1.53 2.81 -9.48
C TRP A 65 2.58 3.78 -8.93
N PRO A 66 2.82 4.93 -9.58
CA PRO A 66 3.78 5.94 -9.09
C PRO A 66 3.53 6.39 -7.64
N ALA A 67 2.25 6.39 -7.20
CA ALA A 67 1.85 6.78 -5.86
C ALA A 67 2.53 5.94 -4.77
N GLY A 68 2.75 4.64 -4.99
CA GLY A 68 3.42 3.78 -4.00
C GLY A 68 4.86 4.22 -3.70
N ARG A 69 5.59 4.70 -4.72
CA ARG A 69 6.93 5.26 -4.52
C ARG A 69 6.89 6.60 -3.77
N VAL A 70 5.90 7.44 -4.06
CA VAL A 70 5.74 8.74 -3.38
C VAL A 70 5.41 8.53 -1.90
N LEU A 71 4.51 7.60 -1.58
CA LEU A 71 4.19 7.24 -0.19
C LEU A 71 5.40 6.67 0.54
N LEU A 72 6.20 5.83 -0.10
CA LEU A 72 7.46 5.35 0.49
C LEU A 72 8.39 6.53 0.83
N GLN A 73 8.55 7.47 -0.09
CA GLN A 73 9.39 8.64 0.13
C GLN A 73 8.89 9.48 1.32
N LEU A 74 7.59 9.76 1.37
CA LEU A 74 6.96 10.50 2.47
C LEU A 74 7.09 9.77 3.81
N ALA A 75 6.87 8.46 3.84
CA ALA A 75 7.03 7.66 5.04
C ALA A 75 8.46 7.70 5.60
N LEU A 76 9.47 7.84 4.73
CA LEU A 76 10.88 7.89 5.12
C LEU A 76 11.37 9.30 5.47
N GLU A 77 10.86 10.34 4.81
CA GLU A 77 11.36 11.72 4.95
C GLU A 77 10.46 12.63 5.80
N GLY A 78 9.19 12.27 5.97
CA GLY A 78 8.15 13.20 6.34
C GLY A 78 7.85 14.20 5.22
N ASP A 79 7.13 15.28 5.55
CA ASP A 79 6.83 16.37 4.60
C ASP A 79 7.80 17.56 4.72
N GLY A 80 8.84 17.42 5.55
CA GLY A 80 9.77 18.50 5.88
C GLY A 80 9.17 19.60 6.76
N THR A 81 7.96 19.41 7.28
CA THR A 81 7.30 20.29 8.25
C THR A 81 7.09 19.56 9.58
N THR A 82 6.40 20.20 10.53
CA THR A 82 6.02 19.54 11.80
C THR A 82 4.73 18.74 11.68
N ALA A 83 4.05 18.76 10.53
CA ALA A 83 2.79 18.07 10.34
C ALA A 83 3.00 16.56 10.16
N LEU A 84 4.02 16.16 9.40
CA LEU A 84 4.31 14.75 9.11
C LEU A 84 5.78 14.44 9.36
N SER A 85 6.03 13.68 10.42
CA SER A 85 7.38 13.20 10.75
C SER A 85 7.66 11.86 10.05
N PRO A 86 8.93 11.55 9.75
CA PRO A 86 9.32 10.21 9.31
C PRO A 86 8.77 9.12 10.23
N ILE A 87 8.37 7.99 9.65
CA ILE A 87 8.00 6.81 10.44
C ILE A 87 9.25 6.32 11.19
N PRO A 88 9.19 6.20 12.53
CA PRO A 88 10.36 5.84 13.32
C PRO A 88 10.74 4.37 13.15
N ALA A 89 12.02 4.08 13.36
CA ALA A 89 12.59 2.75 13.22
C ALA A 89 12.00 1.68 14.15
N ARG A 90 11.50 2.17 15.28
CA ARG A 90 10.97 1.39 16.40
C ARG A 90 9.72 2.06 16.96
N GLY A 91 8.84 1.25 17.54
CA GLY A 91 7.65 1.68 18.27
C GLY A 91 6.45 2.02 17.40
N ALA A 92 6.59 2.08 16.07
CA ALA A 92 5.48 2.34 15.19
C ALA A 92 4.68 1.06 14.86
N THR A 93 3.38 1.22 14.74
CA THR A 93 2.51 0.26 14.04
C THR A 93 1.88 0.98 12.86
N VAL A 94 2.17 0.49 11.66
CA VAL A 94 1.81 1.10 10.38
C VAL A 94 0.81 0.20 9.68
N LEU A 95 -0.31 0.78 9.23
CA LEU A 95 -1.27 0.14 8.34
C LEU A 95 -1.20 0.81 6.97
N GLU A 96 -0.89 0.05 5.93
CA GLU A 96 -1.03 0.51 4.55
C GLU A 96 -2.35 -0.03 3.96
N ILE A 97 -3.16 0.88 3.42
CA ILE A 97 -4.42 0.60 2.75
C ILE A 97 -4.21 0.60 1.23
N GLY A 98 -4.61 -0.48 0.56
CA GLY A 98 -4.46 -0.60 -0.89
C GLY A 98 -3.00 -0.74 -1.29
N SER A 99 -2.29 -1.68 -0.65
CA SER A 99 -0.85 -1.86 -0.85
C SER A 99 -0.48 -2.33 -2.25
N GLY A 100 -1.41 -2.93 -3.00
CA GLY A 100 -1.17 -3.40 -4.37
C GLY A 100 0.02 -4.35 -4.47
N ILE A 101 1.07 -3.97 -5.21
CA ILE A 101 2.31 -4.77 -5.35
C ILE A 101 3.25 -4.66 -4.14
N GLY A 102 2.94 -3.80 -3.18
CA GLY A 102 3.67 -3.62 -1.93
C GLY A 102 4.81 -2.60 -1.96
N THR A 103 4.84 -1.67 -2.94
CA THR A 103 5.98 -0.73 -3.09
C THR A 103 6.30 0.03 -1.80
N ALA A 104 5.31 0.60 -1.12
CA ALA A 104 5.57 1.36 0.10
C ALA A 104 5.82 0.45 1.30
N ALA A 105 4.93 -0.50 1.63
CA ALA A 105 5.14 -1.37 2.79
C ALA A 105 6.43 -2.21 2.71
N ILE A 106 6.76 -2.81 1.57
CA ILE A 106 8.00 -3.60 1.41
C ILE A 106 9.21 -2.67 1.49
N GLY A 107 9.18 -1.52 0.80
CA GLY A 107 10.28 -0.56 0.85
C GLY A 107 10.54 -0.03 2.27
N LEU A 108 9.48 0.27 3.01
CA LEU A 108 9.57 0.69 4.39
C LEU A 108 10.11 -0.44 5.26
N ALA A 109 9.62 -1.67 5.11
CA ALA A 109 10.15 -2.82 5.84
C ALA A 109 11.66 -3.01 5.64
N LEU A 110 12.13 -2.87 4.40
CA LEU A 110 13.56 -3.00 4.07
C LEU A 110 14.40 -1.86 4.64
N ALA A 111 13.94 -0.61 4.55
CA ALA A 111 14.59 0.53 5.21
C ALA A 111 14.77 0.27 6.71
N LEU A 112 13.70 -0.14 7.37
CA LEU A 112 13.67 -0.40 8.80
C LEU A 112 14.55 -1.57 9.23
N GLN A 113 14.65 -2.61 8.41
CA GLN A 113 15.59 -3.72 8.65
C GLN A 113 17.05 -3.28 8.50
N ALA A 114 17.35 -2.46 7.49
CA ALA A 114 18.70 -1.97 7.24
C ALA A 114 19.22 -1.12 8.41
N GLU A 115 18.41 -0.21 8.94
CA GLU A 115 18.76 0.61 10.11
C GLU A 115 19.07 -0.26 11.35
N ARG A 116 18.30 -1.34 11.58
CA ARG A 116 18.51 -2.25 12.73
C ARG A 116 19.76 -3.10 12.65
N ALA A 117 20.11 -3.56 11.45
CA ALA A 117 21.31 -4.38 11.24
C ALA A 117 22.57 -3.60 11.66
N GLU A 118 22.54 -2.28 11.52
CA GLU A 118 23.64 -1.40 11.90
C GLU A 118 23.67 -1.09 13.39
N GLU A 119 22.51 -0.93 14.05
CA GLU A 119 22.43 -0.75 15.50
C GLU A 119 23.01 -1.94 16.28
N HIS A 120 22.73 -3.17 15.83
CA HIS A 120 23.28 -4.39 16.45
C HIS A 120 24.79 -4.55 16.26
N GLY A 121 25.37 -3.87 15.26
CA GLY A 121 26.83 -3.79 15.09
C GLY A 121 27.51 -2.72 15.96
N ALA A 122 26.74 -1.79 16.55
CA ALA A 122 27.26 -0.59 17.19
C ALA A 122 27.02 -0.48 18.70
N ALA A 123 26.07 -1.20 19.30
CA ALA A 123 25.77 -1.07 20.74
C ALA A 123 25.26 -2.36 21.41
N GLU A 124 26.16 -3.06 22.13
CA GLU A 124 25.81 -4.06 23.15
C GLU A 124 25.43 -3.44 24.51
N ALA A 125 25.34 -2.11 24.62
CA ALA A 125 25.12 -1.45 25.89
C ALA A 125 23.93 -0.50 25.87
N SER A 126 22.86 -0.91 26.55
CA SER A 126 21.86 -0.06 27.19
C SER A 126 20.98 0.81 26.27
N SER A 127 19.77 0.36 25.99
CA SER A 127 18.57 1.20 26.21
C SER A 127 17.30 0.34 26.17
N ALA A 128 16.25 0.80 26.86
CA ALA A 128 14.95 0.16 26.96
C ALA A 128 14.44 -0.26 25.57
N SER A 129 14.23 -1.57 25.41
CA SER A 129 13.78 -2.22 24.17
C SER A 129 12.44 -1.65 23.72
N SER A 130 12.48 -0.60 22.90
CA SER A 130 11.31 -0.20 22.14
C SER A 130 10.99 -1.33 21.16
N ALA A 131 9.73 -1.78 21.19
CA ALA A 131 9.25 -2.80 20.28
C ALA A 131 9.54 -2.39 18.84
N PRO A 132 9.88 -3.31 17.94
CA PRO A 132 10.14 -2.95 16.57
C PRO A 132 8.89 -2.45 15.88
N THR A 133 9.11 -1.63 14.85
CA THR A 133 8.04 -1.18 13.99
C THR A 133 7.38 -2.38 13.28
N ALA A 134 6.05 -2.46 13.40
CA ALA A 134 5.20 -3.45 12.77
C ALA A 134 4.48 -2.83 11.56
N ILE A 135 4.48 -3.53 10.43
CA ILE A 135 3.87 -3.06 9.18
C ILE A 135 2.81 -4.06 8.75
N VAL A 136 1.58 -3.59 8.53
CA VAL A 136 0.47 -4.37 7.98
C VAL A 136 0.10 -3.78 6.63
N ALA A 137 0.30 -4.56 5.58
CA ALA A 137 -0.11 -4.24 4.21
C ALA A 137 -1.45 -4.90 3.90
N THR A 138 -2.40 -4.11 3.43
CA THR A 138 -3.77 -4.58 3.17
C THR A 138 -4.23 -4.27 1.77
N ASP A 139 -5.08 -5.14 1.23
CA ASP A 139 -5.74 -4.98 -0.05
C ASP A 139 -7.05 -5.78 -0.03
N ILE A 140 -8.03 -5.37 -0.84
CA ILE A 140 -9.31 -6.09 -0.97
C ILE A 140 -9.17 -7.30 -1.92
N CYS A 141 -8.21 -7.25 -2.85
CA CYS A 141 -8.00 -8.24 -3.90
C CYS A 141 -7.01 -9.33 -3.48
N SER A 142 -7.47 -10.59 -3.46
CA SER A 142 -6.64 -11.75 -3.11
C SER A 142 -5.43 -11.94 -4.02
N ASP A 143 -5.58 -11.66 -5.32
CA ASP A 143 -4.50 -11.84 -6.30
C ASP A 143 -3.40 -10.78 -6.09
N SER A 144 -3.78 -9.55 -5.74
CA SER A 144 -2.83 -8.50 -5.36
C SER A 144 -2.08 -8.86 -4.07
N LEU A 145 -2.78 -9.39 -3.06
CA LEU A 145 -2.14 -9.87 -1.83
C LEU A 145 -1.17 -11.02 -2.07
N ALA A 146 -1.53 -11.97 -2.94
CA ALA A 146 -0.65 -13.08 -3.30
C ALA A 146 0.63 -12.57 -3.98
N ASN A 147 0.50 -11.60 -4.90
CA ASN A 147 1.64 -10.97 -5.54
C ASN A 147 2.49 -10.14 -4.55
N LEU A 148 1.86 -9.39 -3.64
CA LEU A 148 2.53 -8.65 -2.59
C LEU A 148 3.35 -9.58 -1.68
N ALA A 149 2.75 -10.69 -1.23
CA ALA A 149 3.44 -11.67 -0.41
C ALA A 149 4.63 -12.28 -1.15
N ALA A 150 4.47 -12.62 -2.43
CA ALA A 150 5.56 -13.13 -3.27
C ALA A 150 6.70 -12.10 -3.41
N ASN A 151 6.36 -10.82 -3.63
CA ASN A 151 7.32 -9.72 -3.68
C ASN A 151 8.04 -9.51 -2.34
N ALA A 152 7.34 -9.61 -1.20
CA ALA A 152 7.96 -9.49 0.10
C ALA A 152 8.98 -10.62 0.34
N LEU A 153 8.59 -11.87 0.04
CA LEU A 153 9.46 -13.03 0.14
C LEU A 153 10.69 -12.93 -0.78
N SER A 154 10.55 -12.38 -2.00
CA SER A 154 11.68 -12.21 -2.93
C SER A 154 12.73 -11.21 -2.43
N HIS A 155 12.39 -10.36 -1.47
CA HIS A 155 13.31 -9.44 -0.80
C HIS A 155 13.77 -9.97 0.57
N GLY A 156 13.49 -11.23 0.90
CA GLY A 156 13.92 -11.86 2.14
C GLY A 156 13.10 -11.45 3.38
N LEU A 157 11.98 -10.74 3.18
CA LEU A 157 11.06 -10.44 4.27
C LEU A 157 10.28 -11.69 4.67
N ARG A 158 9.98 -11.80 5.97
CA ARG A 158 9.01 -12.79 6.46
C ARG A 158 7.60 -12.23 6.28
N VAL A 159 6.66 -13.07 5.88
CA VAL A 159 5.24 -12.70 5.75
C VAL A 159 4.47 -13.36 6.88
N ALA A 160 3.81 -12.56 7.72
CA ALA A 160 2.91 -13.06 8.74
C ALA A 160 1.51 -13.29 8.15
N GLY A 161 0.92 -14.45 8.48
CA GLY A 161 -0.43 -14.82 8.04
C GLY A 161 -1.54 -14.15 8.85
N GLU A 162 -2.78 -14.38 8.43
CA GLU A 162 -3.97 -13.84 9.11
C GLU A 162 -4.05 -14.28 10.59
N GLY A 163 -4.39 -13.33 11.47
CA GLY A 163 -4.62 -13.56 12.89
C GLY A 163 -3.43 -13.33 13.83
N GLU A 164 -2.21 -13.14 13.31
CA GLU A 164 -1.01 -12.89 14.12
C GLU A 164 -0.39 -11.53 13.82
N GLN A 165 -0.08 -10.76 14.86
CA GLN A 165 0.68 -9.53 14.68
C GLN A 165 2.04 -9.88 14.06
N PRO A 166 2.50 -9.15 13.03
CA PRO A 166 3.77 -9.45 12.39
C PRO A 166 4.92 -9.38 13.41
N PRO A 167 5.69 -10.48 13.60
CA PRO A 167 6.88 -10.45 14.43
C PRO A 167 7.94 -9.52 13.84
N ASP A 168 8.96 -9.24 14.65
CA ASP A 168 10.08 -8.36 14.32
C ASP A 168 10.69 -8.69 12.94
N GLY A 169 10.71 -7.69 12.05
CA GLY A 169 11.27 -7.84 10.71
C GLY A 169 10.41 -8.65 9.74
N SER A 170 9.12 -8.81 10.04
CA SER A 170 8.12 -9.33 9.11
C SER A 170 7.13 -8.25 8.67
N ILE A 171 6.40 -8.56 7.59
CA ILE A 171 5.26 -7.79 7.10
C ILE A 171 3.99 -8.62 7.31
N GLY A 172 2.96 -8.01 7.92
CA GLY A 172 1.63 -8.60 7.98
C GLY A 172 0.91 -8.36 6.67
N VAL A 173 0.37 -9.42 6.07
CA VAL A 173 -0.39 -9.30 4.82
C VAL A 173 -1.78 -9.84 5.08
N ALA A 174 -2.79 -9.00 4.88
CA ALA A 174 -4.16 -9.38 5.19
C ALA A 174 -5.16 -8.77 4.22
N ARG A 175 -6.24 -9.51 3.99
CA ARG A 175 -7.37 -8.96 3.26
C ARG A 175 -8.16 -8.04 4.16
N TRP A 176 -8.43 -6.83 3.68
CA TRP A 176 -9.29 -5.89 4.37
C TRP A 176 -9.98 -4.97 3.40
N ASP A 177 -11.26 -4.73 3.66
CA ASP A 177 -12.08 -3.82 2.90
C ASP A 177 -12.29 -2.55 3.72
N ALA A 178 -11.52 -1.51 3.40
CA ALA A 178 -11.61 -0.22 4.08
C ALA A 178 -12.94 0.52 3.81
N SER A 179 -13.70 0.09 2.79
CA SER A 179 -15.03 0.62 2.50
C SER A 179 -16.15 -0.11 3.24
N ALA A 180 -15.88 -1.26 3.87
CA ALA A 180 -16.91 -1.99 4.58
C ALA A 180 -17.48 -1.22 5.78
N ALA A 181 -18.78 -1.37 6.03
CA ALA A 181 -19.40 -0.93 7.27
C ALA A 181 -18.64 -1.55 8.46
N ASP A 182 -18.19 -0.71 9.39
CA ASP A 182 -17.37 -1.07 10.55
C ASP A 182 -15.90 -1.42 10.30
N ALA A 183 -15.35 -1.15 9.11
CA ALA A 183 -13.95 -1.46 8.78
C ALA A 183 -12.95 -0.95 9.82
N ALA A 184 -13.17 0.26 10.38
CA ALA A 184 -12.32 0.85 11.43
C ALA A 184 -12.29 0.05 12.74
N ARG A 185 -13.35 -0.72 13.03
CA ARG A 185 -13.46 -1.57 14.24
C ARG A 185 -12.89 -2.96 14.01
N SER A 186 -12.73 -3.39 12.77
CA SER A 186 -12.29 -4.73 12.38
C SER A 186 -10.99 -4.70 11.57
N LEU A 187 -9.97 -4.00 12.07
CA LEU A 187 -8.66 -3.97 11.45
C LEU A 187 -8.01 -5.36 11.48
N PRO A 188 -7.36 -5.79 10.39
CA PRO A 188 -6.63 -7.04 10.38
C PRO A 188 -5.32 -6.91 11.15
N LEU A 189 -4.93 -7.96 11.88
CA LEU A 189 -3.60 -8.16 12.50
C LEU A 189 -3.18 -7.14 13.57
N VAL A 190 -3.88 -6.02 13.72
CA VAL A 190 -3.54 -4.92 14.63
C VAL A 190 -4.82 -4.40 15.29
N ALA A 191 -4.79 -4.30 16.62
CA ALA A 191 -5.85 -3.60 17.34
C ALA A 191 -5.79 -2.09 17.02
N PRO A 192 -6.92 -1.42 16.75
CA PRO A 192 -6.94 0.02 16.44
C PRO A 192 -6.19 0.89 17.44
N SER A 193 -6.25 0.54 18.74
CA SER A 193 -5.55 1.24 19.84
C SER A 193 -4.02 1.20 19.78
N ARG A 194 -3.45 0.39 18.89
CA ARG A 194 -2.00 0.27 18.71
C ARG A 194 -1.52 0.93 17.43
N LEU A 195 -2.44 1.36 16.57
CA LEU A 195 -2.12 1.98 15.29
C LEU A 195 -1.53 3.38 15.52
N THR A 196 -0.43 3.66 14.86
CA THR A 196 0.30 4.94 14.98
C THR A 196 0.36 5.71 13.67
N HIS A 197 0.36 4.99 12.55
CA HIS A 197 0.42 5.57 11.22
C HIS A 197 -0.53 4.82 10.28
N VAL A 198 -1.20 5.57 9.40
CA VAL A 198 -1.97 5.03 8.26
C VAL A 198 -1.40 5.62 6.98
N LEU A 199 -1.05 4.72 6.06
CA LEU A 199 -0.63 5.03 4.69
C LEU A 199 -1.70 4.53 3.73
N GLY A 200 -1.88 5.17 2.57
CA GLY A 200 -2.74 4.58 1.54
C GLY A 200 -2.50 5.12 0.14
N ALA A 201 -2.37 4.21 -0.83
CA ALA A 201 -2.22 4.53 -2.25
C ALA A 201 -3.58 4.70 -2.95
N ASP A 202 -4.59 3.94 -2.49
CA ASP A 202 -5.96 4.01 -3.03
C ASP A 202 -6.69 5.30 -2.65
N VAL A 203 -6.21 6.05 -1.66
CA VAL A 203 -6.72 7.39 -1.31
C VAL A 203 -6.53 8.37 -2.49
N VAL A 204 -5.52 8.13 -3.32
CA VAL A 204 -5.13 9.02 -4.43
C VAL A 204 -5.96 8.76 -5.70
N TYR A 205 -6.67 7.64 -5.80
CA TYR A 205 -7.46 7.29 -6.98
C TYR A 205 -8.97 7.51 -6.76
N SER A 206 -9.42 8.76 -6.91
CA SER A 206 -10.86 9.10 -6.94
C SER A 206 -11.41 9.39 -8.36
N GLY A 207 -10.64 9.12 -9.42
CA GLY A 207 -10.96 9.62 -10.76
C GLY A 207 -10.66 8.65 -11.90
N GLY A 208 -11.71 8.14 -12.55
CA GLY A 208 -11.56 7.49 -13.86
C GLY A 208 -12.83 6.96 -14.52
N ALA A 209 -13.87 6.62 -13.77
CA ALA A 209 -15.16 6.25 -14.34
C ALA A 209 -16.22 7.27 -13.95
N ALA A 210 -16.34 8.34 -14.74
CA ALA A 210 -17.54 9.16 -14.75
C ALA A 210 -18.73 8.25 -15.13
N GLY A 211 -19.42 7.70 -14.13
CA GLY A 211 -20.57 6.82 -14.34
C GLY A 211 -20.91 5.83 -13.23
N VAL A 212 -20.07 5.65 -12.20
CA VAL A 212 -20.40 4.76 -11.08
C VAL A 212 -20.22 5.50 -9.75
N GLY A 213 -21.33 6.07 -9.26
CA GLY A 213 -21.61 6.35 -7.85
C GLY A 213 -20.67 7.29 -7.08
N GLU A 214 -21.16 8.48 -6.76
CA GLU A 214 -20.71 9.34 -5.64
C GLU A 214 -20.62 8.62 -4.27
N GLU A 215 -21.09 7.37 -4.15
CA GLU A 215 -21.21 6.63 -2.89
C GLU A 215 -19.92 5.94 -2.43
N CYS A 216 -19.04 5.48 -3.34
CA CYS A 216 -17.85 4.70 -2.95
C CYS A 216 -16.80 5.49 -2.13
N GLY A 217 -16.78 6.82 -2.22
CA GLY A 217 -15.86 7.64 -1.44
C GLY A 217 -16.33 7.90 0.00
N GLY A 218 -17.64 7.85 0.26
CA GLY A 218 -18.22 8.24 1.55
C GLY A 218 -17.86 7.27 2.67
N GLU A 219 -17.92 5.98 2.40
CA GLU A 219 -17.66 4.94 3.40
C GLU A 219 -16.17 4.83 3.74
N PHE A 220 -15.28 4.93 2.74
CA PHE A 220 -13.84 4.98 2.98
C PHE A 220 -13.42 6.19 3.82
N VAL A 221 -13.93 7.38 3.49
CA VAL A 221 -13.68 8.60 4.28
C VAL A 221 -14.26 8.47 5.69
N ALA A 222 -15.42 7.82 5.85
CA ALA A 222 -15.99 7.53 7.16
C ALA A 222 -15.10 6.57 7.97
N THR A 223 -14.51 5.55 7.34
CA THR A 223 -13.54 4.65 7.97
C THR A 223 -12.29 5.40 8.44
N LEU A 224 -11.69 6.24 7.57
CA LEU A 224 -10.53 7.05 7.95
C LEU A 224 -10.85 8.00 9.10
N ARG A 225 -12.01 8.66 9.06
CA ARG A 225 -12.48 9.54 10.14
C ARG A 225 -12.66 8.75 11.43
N ALA A 226 -13.30 7.60 11.38
CA ALA A 226 -13.52 6.75 12.56
C ALA A 226 -12.18 6.26 13.16
N LEU A 227 -11.17 5.96 12.32
CA LEU A 227 -9.82 5.64 12.78
C LEU A 227 -9.15 6.83 13.50
N LEU A 228 -9.24 8.02 12.93
CA LEU A 228 -8.71 9.26 13.53
C LEU A 228 -9.45 9.66 14.81
N GLU A 229 -10.77 9.49 14.86
CA GLU A 229 -11.57 9.74 16.07
C GLU A 229 -11.25 8.74 17.18
N ALA A 230 -11.05 7.46 16.84
CA ALA A 230 -10.66 6.44 17.79
C ALA A 230 -9.23 6.66 18.31
N GLN A 231 -8.36 7.24 17.50
CA GLN A 231 -6.93 7.46 17.79
C GLN A 231 -6.52 8.91 17.46
N PRO A 232 -6.75 9.88 18.35
CA PRO A 232 -6.40 11.28 18.10
C PRO A 232 -4.91 11.54 17.82
N GLN A 233 -4.05 10.63 18.27
CA GLN A 233 -2.60 10.64 18.02
C GLN A 233 -2.18 10.01 16.69
N LEU A 234 -3.13 9.48 15.91
CA LEU A 234 -2.86 8.81 14.64
C LEU A 234 -2.43 9.83 13.59
N GLN A 235 -1.27 9.60 12.97
CA GLN A 235 -0.85 10.34 11.79
C GLN A 235 -1.44 9.65 10.55
N ALA A 236 -2.20 10.39 9.75
CA ALA A 236 -2.77 9.90 8.50
C ALA A 236 -2.19 10.69 7.32
N ASP A 237 -1.62 9.96 6.36
CA ASP A 237 -0.97 10.53 5.19
C ASP A 237 -1.87 10.38 3.96
N ASP A 238 -2.30 11.51 3.40
CA ASP A 238 -2.96 11.55 2.08
C ASP A 238 -2.06 12.30 1.08
N ALA A 239 -1.48 11.55 0.14
CA ALA A 239 -0.67 12.12 -0.93
C ALA A 239 -1.46 13.02 -1.89
N ALA A 240 -2.80 12.97 -1.90
CA ALA A 240 -3.65 13.87 -2.67
C ALA A 240 -3.86 15.24 -2.00
N SER A 241 -3.72 15.32 -0.67
CA SER A 241 -3.86 16.56 0.10
C SER A 241 -2.59 17.43 0.09
N ALA A 242 -1.43 16.82 -0.17
CA ALA A 242 -0.16 17.51 -0.35
C ALA A 242 -0.16 18.23 -1.70
N ARG A 243 -0.69 19.47 -1.76
CA ARG A 243 -0.45 20.36 -2.90
C ARG A 243 1.07 20.52 -3.05
N PRO A 244 1.71 20.00 -4.10
CA PRO A 244 3.10 20.28 -4.31
C PRO A 244 3.17 21.68 -4.90
N SER A 245 3.72 22.65 -4.15
CA SER A 245 4.43 23.75 -4.80
C SER A 245 5.70 23.15 -5.39
N LEU A 246 5.55 22.50 -6.53
CA LEU A 246 6.61 21.91 -7.34
C LEU A 246 7.51 23.07 -7.83
N ARG A 247 8.50 23.45 -7.02
CA ARG A 247 9.61 24.26 -7.49
C ARG A 247 10.51 23.32 -8.29
N LEU A 248 10.34 23.37 -9.60
CA LEU A 248 11.32 22.79 -10.53
C LEU A 248 12.70 23.36 -10.19
N PRO A 249 13.77 22.54 -10.17
CA PRO A 249 15.12 23.05 -10.08
C PRO A 249 15.36 24.01 -11.25
N ARG A 250 15.88 25.21 -10.96
CA ARG A 250 16.38 26.10 -12.00
C ARG A 250 17.55 25.39 -12.68
N ALA A 251 17.43 25.20 -14.00
CA ALA A 251 18.54 24.88 -14.88
C ALA A 251 19.56 26.03 -14.90
#